data_AF-L1L2H8-F1
#
_entry.id   AF-L1L2H8-F1
#
_cell.length_a   1.000
_cell.length_b   1.000
_cell.length_c   1.000
_cell.angle_alpha   90.00
_cell.angle_beta   90.00
_cell.angle_gamma   90.00
#
_symmetry.space_group_name_H-M   'P 1'
#
loop_
_entity.id
_entity.type
_entity.pdbx_description
1 polymer ?
#
loop_
_entity_poly.entity_id
_entity_poly.type
_entity_poly.pdbx_seq_one_letter_code
_entity_poly.pdbx_strand_id
1 'polypeptide(L)'
;MGVSGVLGIGVAAAAGGAQASGAAQATTGAQVAAKQAASWVGPVTGYKLSAGFAQAGNMWSSTHSGQDFAVKSGTKVVAAHGGTVVKAGGNGAGDGPAYGNAIVIKHANGTFSQYAHLSRVDVKVGQIVETGQRIALSGNTGNSSGPHLHFEIRTSPDYGSAVDPVAFLRAKGVTV
;
A
#
# COMPACT_ATOMS: atom_id res chain seq x y z
N MET A 1 19.04 15.69 -83.36
CA MET A 1 19.89 15.95 -82.18
C MET A 1 19.30 15.11 -81.06
N GLY A 2 19.59 13.81 -80.98
CA GLY A 2 20.83 13.23 -80.45
C GLY A 2 20.78 13.33 -78.91
N VAL A 3 20.95 12.30 -78.08
CA VAL A 3 21.39 10.90 -78.20
C VAL A 3 21.13 10.25 -76.83
N SER A 4 20.94 8.92 -76.82
CA SER A 4 21.39 7.95 -75.80
C SER A 4 21.05 8.17 -74.31
N GLY A 5 20.36 7.28 -73.58
CA GLY A 5 20.43 5.82 -73.63
C GLY A 5 21.74 5.30 -73.04
N VAL A 6 21.82 5.08 -71.72
CA VAL A 6 22.79 4.16 -71.10
C VAL A 6 22.09 3.34 -70.02
N LEU A 7 21.95 2.06 -70.32
CA LEU A 7 21.70 0.96 -69.40
C LEU A 7 23.07 0.53 -68.86
N GLY A 8 23.22 0.35 -67.55
CA GLY A 8 24.47 -0.11 -66.92
C GLY A 8 24.16 -0.99 -65.71
N ILE A 9 24.56 -2.25 -65.83
CA ILE A 9 24.22 -3.42 -65.02
C ILE A 9 25.33 -3.62 -63.96
N GLY A 10 25.03 -4.14 -62.77
CA GLY A 10 25.99 -5.04 -62.09
C GLY A 10 26.19 -4.96 -60.57
N VAL A 11 25.50 -5.86 -59.86
CA VAL A 11 25.95 -6.77 -58.78
C VAL A 11 26.75 -6.23 -57.58
N ALA A 12 26.20 -6.36 -56.36
CA ALA A 12 26.69 -7.29 -55.32
C ALA A 12 25.89 -7.13 -54.00
N ALA A 13 25.51 -8.26 -53.42
CA ALA A 13 24.89 -8.39 -52.11
C ALA A 13 25.88 -8.14 -50.97
N ALA A 14 25.40 -7.54 -49.88
CA ALA A 14 25.93 -7.78 -48.55
C ALA A 14 24.79 -7.68 -47.52
N ALA A 15 24.45 -8.83 -46.94
CA ALA A 15 23.70 -8.92 -45.70
C ALA A 15 24.54 -8.31 -44.56
N GLY A 16 23.90 -7.63 -43.61
CA GLY A 16 24.56 -7.25 -42.37
C GLY A 16 23.80 -6.20 -41.57
N GLY A 17 23.40 -6.57 -40.36
CA GLY A 17 23.19 -5.61 -39.29
C GLY A 17 21.74 -5.39 -38.87
N ALA A 18 21.16 -6.40 -38.21
CA ALA A 18 20.24 -6.09 -37.13
C ALA A 18 20.97 -5.19 -36.12
N GLN A 19 20.51 -3.96 -35.96
CA GLN A 19 20.79 -3.17 -34.76
C GLN A 19 19.49 -2.67 -34.17
N ALA A 20 18.91 -3.57 -33.38
CA ALA A 20 18.18 -3.18 -32.18
C ALA A 20 19.08 -2.28 -31.32
N SER A 21 18.60 -1.10 -30.95
CA SER A 21 18.78 -0.51 -29.61
C SER A 21 18.09 0.84 -29.54
N GLY A 22 17.16 1.00 -28.58
CA GLY A 22 16.69 2.33 -28.21
C GLY A 22 15.22 2.49 -27.80
N ALA A 23 14.42 1.43 -27.68
CA ALA A 23 13.12 1.54 -27.03
C ALA A 23 13.28 1.36 -25.51
N ALA A 24 13.77 2.40 -24.84
CA ALA A 24 13.63 2.52 -23.39
C ALA A 24 12.12 2.49 -23.07
N GLN A 25 11.69 1.42 -22.41
CA GLN A 25 10.29 1.08 -22.17
C GLN A 25 9.60 2.17 -21.34
N ALA A 26 8.79 3.00 -21.99
CA ALA A 26 7.76 3.77 -21.33
C ALA A 26 6.66 2.78 -20.91
N THR A 27 6.65 2.39 -19.62
CA THR A 27 5.52 1.66 -19.06
C THR A 27 4.27 2.53 -19.22
N THR A 28 3.26 1.99 -19.91
CA THR A 28 1.99 2.69 -20.07
C THR A 28 1.37 2.95 -18.68
N GLY A 29 0.61 4.04 -18.52
CA GLY A 29 -0.03 4.37 -17.23
C GLY A 29 -0.88 3.22 -16.67
N ALA A 30 -1.45 2.38 -17.53
CA ALA A 30 -2.15 1.15 -17.17
C ALA A 30 -1.22 0.09 -16.53
N GLN A 31 0.00 -0.07 -17.02
CA GLN A 31 1.00 -0.98 -16.44
C GLN A 31 1.51 -0.47 -15.09
N VAL A 32 1.66 0.86 -14.93
CA VAL A 32 1.99 1.46 -13.64
C VAL A 32 0.86 1.27 -12.65
N ALA A 33 -0.40 1.53 -13.05
CA ALA A 33 -1.57 1.31 -12.21
C ALA A 33 -1.75 -0.17 -11.84
N ALA A 34 -1.57 -1.09 -12.78
CA ALA A 34 -1.62 -2.54 -12.51
C ALA A 34 -0.50 -2.99 -11.55
N LYS A 35 0.71 -2.45 -11.71
CA LYS A 35 1.83 -2.71 -10.79
C LYS A 35 1.54 -2.16 -9.40
N GLN A 36 0.95 -0.97 -9.29
CA GLN A 36 0.53 -0.40 -8.00
C GLN A 36 -0.60 -1.19 -7.35
N ALA A 37 -1.60 -1.61 -8.13
CA ALA A 37 -2.68 -2.48 -7.66
C ALA A 37 -2.16 -3.83 -7.14
N ALA A 38 -1.05 -4.34 -7.70
CA ALA A 38 -0.39 -5.55 -7.22
C ALA A 38 0.62 -5.32 -6.08
N SER A 39 1.02 -4.08 -5.82
CA SER A 39 2.06 -3.74 -4.83
C SER A 39 1.46 -3.43 -3.46
N TRP A 40 2.31 -3.53 -2.44
CA TRP A 40 2.03 -3.00 -1.10
C TRP A 40 2.72 -1.66 -0.92
N VAL A 41 2.16 -0.78 -0.09
CA VAL A 41 2.75 0.53 0.24
C VAL A 41 2.67 0.79 1.75
N GLY A 42 3.52 1.69 2.24
CA GLY A 42 3.41 2.18 3.62
C GLY A 42 2.09 2.94 3.82
N PRO A 43 1.38 2.73 4.94
CA PRO A 43 0.06 3.30 5.16
C PRO A 43 0.10 4.81 5.48
N VAL A 44 1.28 5.33 5.83
CA VAL A 44 1.53 6.74 6.13
C VAL A 44 2.97 7.11 5.77
N THR A 45 3.24 8.40 5.57
CA THR A 45 4.57 8.95 5.24
C THR A 45 5.05 9.93 6.30
N GLY A 46 6.37 10.13 6.43
CA GLY A 46 6.93 11.12 7.35
C GLY A 46 6.79 10.74 8.82
N TYR A 47 6.84 9.45 9.12
CA TYR A 47 6.66 8.89 10.45
C TYR A 47 7.98 8.55 11.14
N LYS A 48 7.90 8.28 12.44
CA LYS A 48 8.89 7.48 13.18
C LYS A 48 8.18 6.23 13.71
N LEU A 49 8.80 5.06 13.59
CA LEU A 49 8.28 3.86 14.25
C LEU A 49 8.42 4.05 15.76
N SER A 50 7.33 3.83 16.51
CA SER A 50 7.30 3.92 17.97
C SER A 50 7.15 2.53 18.59
N ALA A 51 5.97 2.14 19.03
CA ALA A 51 5.75 0.82 19.63
C ALA A 51 5.68 -0.26 18.55
N GLY A 52 6.47 -1.32 18.73
CA GLY A 52 6.53 -2.45 17.81
C GLY A 52 5.51 -3.53 18.11
N PHE A 53 5.31 -4.44 17.15
CA PHE A 53 4.48 -5.63 17.33
C PHE A 53 5.03 -6.51 18.46
N ALA A 54 4.14 -7.11 19.23
CA ALA A 54 4.42 -7.99 20.38
C ALA A 54 5.20 -7.35 21.55
N GLN A 55 5.32 -6.01 21.60
CA GLN A 55 5.94 -5.32 22.73
C GLN A 55 5.18 -5.62 24.05
N ALA A 56 5.93 -5.80 25.17
CA ALA A 56 5.46 -6.18 26.53
C ALA A 56 5.50 -4.99 27.57
N GLY A 57 4.54 -4.86 28.52
CA GLY A 57 4.21 -3.57 29.17
C GLY A 57 2.71 -3.31 29.51
N ASN A 58 2.46 -2.25 30.30
CA ASN A 58 1.18 -2.05 31.02
C ASN A 58 0.07 -1.37 30.20
N MET A 59 0.35 -0.94 28.98
CA MET A 59 -0.60 -0.17 28.15
C MET A 59 -1.58 -1.07 27.38
N TRP A 60 -1.36 -2.39 27.37
CA TRP A 60 -2.14 -3.34 26.58
C TRP A 60 -2.45 -4.60 27.40
N SER A 61 -3.54 -5.28 27.05
CA SER A 61 -4.05 -6.42 27.82
C SER A 61 -3.13 -7.65 27.77
N SER A 62 -2.22 -7.73 26.79
CA SER A 62 -1.20 -8.78 26.71
C SER A 62 0.07 -8.21 26.08
N THR A 63 0.05 -7.96 24.78
CA THR A 63 1.12 -7.33 24.03
C THR A 63 0.56 -6.37 23.00
N HIS A 64 1.40 -5.50 22.47
CA HIS A 64 1.02 -4.61 21.39
C HIS A 64 0.72 -5.39 20.10
N SER A 65 -0.49 -5.25 19.55
CA SER A 65 -1.02 -6.08 18.46
C SER A 65 -0.64 -5.60 17.05
N GLY A 66 0.07 -4.48 16.94
CA GLY A 66 0.39 -3.86 15.66
C GLY A 66 1.72 -3.13 15.66
N GLN A 67 1.90 -2.29 14.65
CA GLN A 67 3.00 -1.35 14.55
C GLN A 67 2.44 0.07 14.63
N ASP A 68 3.01 0.88 15.53
CA ASP A 68 2.68 2.28 15.63
C ASP A 68 3.61 3.14 14.77
N PHE A 69 2.99 4.02 13.97
CA PHE A 69 3.64 5.02 13.14
C PHE A 69 3.35 6.40 13.75
N ALA A 70 4.32 6.94 14.50
CA ALA A 70 4.17 8.24 15.14
C ALA A 70 4.11 9.35 14.08
N VAL A 71 2.96 10.02 13.99
CA VAL A 71 2.65 11.09 13.03
C VAL A 71 1.68 12.08 13.66
N LYS A 72 1.68 13.34 13.19
CA LYS A 72 0.71 14.34 13.65
C LYS A 72 -0.72 13.88 13.32
N SER A 73 -1.69 14.22 14.16
CA SER A 73 -3.11 14.04 13.80
C SER A 73 -3.44 14.82 12.53
N GLY A 74 -4.33 14.28 11.71
CA GLY A 74 -4.65 14.85 10.40
C GLY A 74 -3.70 14.41 9.27
N THR A 75 -2.70 13.56 9.54
CA THR A 75 -1.82 13.05 8.49
C THR A 75 -2.59 12.08 7.59
N LYS A 76 -2.36 12.16 6.28
CA LYS A 76 -3.02 11.29 5.28
C LYS A 76 -2.71 9.82 5.56
N VAL A 77 -3.75 9.00 5.70
CA VAL A 77 -3.66 7.54 5.79
C VAL A 77 -4.19 6.92 4.50
N VAL A 78 -3.42 6.00 3.93
CA VAL A 78 -3.74 5.31 2.67
C VAL A 78 -3.91 3.81 2.87
N ALA A 79 -4.69 3.18 1.99
CA ALA A 79 -4.77 1.72 1.95
C ALA A 79 -3.41 1.13 1.56
N ALA A 80 -2.83 0.32 2.43
CA ALA A 80 -1.53 -0.34 2.21
C ALA A 80 -1.58 -1.29 1.00
N HIS A 81 -2.75 -1.82 0.67
CA HIS A 81 -3.01 -2.60 -0.52
C HIS A 81 -4.49 -2.52 -0.92
N GLY A 82 -4.80 -2.78 -2.19
CA GLY A 82 -6.17 -2.79 -2.69
C GLY A 82 -7.02 -3.88 -2.03
N GLY A 83 -8.32 -3.62 -1.88
CA GLY A 83 -9.24 -4.55 -1.24
C GLY A 83 -10.63 -3.98 -0.98
N THR A 84 -11.41 -4.70 -0.19
CA THR A 84 -12.76 -4.31 0.20
C THR A 84 -12.78 -3.93 1.68
N VAL A 85 -13.32 -2.76 2.00
CA VAL A 85 -13.54 -2.33 3.38
C VAL A 85 -14.59 -3.23 4.02
N VAL A 86 -14.21 -3.96 5.06
CA VAL A 86 -15.10 -4.89 5.78
C VAL A 86 -15.54 -4.37 7.14
N LYS A 87 -14.78 -3.46 7.75
CA LYS A 87 -15.14 -2.76 8.99
C LYS A 87 -14.75 -1.28 8.87
N ALA A 88 -15.59 -0.36 9.34
CA ALA A 88 -15.28 1.07 9.38
C ALA A 88 -16.17 1.78 10.42
N GLY A 89 -15.57 2.59 11.30
CA GLY A 89 -16.32 3.42 12.26
C GLY A 89 -15.62 3.58 13.61
N GLY A 90 -16.38 4.11 14.58
CA GLY A 90 -15.95 4.22 15.98
C GLY A 90 -15.95 2.88 16.71
N ASN A 91 -15.58 2.88 18.00
CA ASN A 91 -15.47 1.68 18.84
C ASN A 91 -14.63 0.56 18.19
N GLY A 92 -13.54 0.95 17.53
CA GLY A 92 -12.63 0.05 16.80
C GLY A 92 -13.30 -0.70 15.66
N ALA A 93 -14.38 -0.14 15.10
CA ALA A 93 -15.23 -0.80 14.12
C ALA A 93 -15.70 -2.20 14.56
N GLY A 94 -15.86 -2.42 15.87
CA GLY A 94 -16.25 -3.70 16.47
C GLY A 94 -15.13 -4.41 17.25
N ASP A 95 -13.88 -3.96 17.15
CA ASP A 95 -12.73 -4.54 17.90
C ASP A 95 -12.54 -3.90 19.29
N GLY A 96 -13.39 -2.94 19.65
CA GLY A 96 -13.45 -2.36 20.98
C GLY A 96 -12.94 -0.90 21.05
N PRO A 97 -13.22 -0.21 22.16
CA PRO A 97 -13.04 1.24 22.27
C PRO A 97 -11.57 1.66 22.29
N ALA A 98 -10.66 0.75 22.65
CA ALA A 98 -9.23 1.00 22.69
C ALA A 98 -8.68 1.47 21.33
N TYR A 99 -9.18 0.92 20.22
CA TYR A 99 -8.76 1.32 18.87
C TYR A 99 -9.34 2.66 18.38
N GLY A 100 -10.29 3.25 19.10
CA GLY A 100 -10.92 4.50 18.71
C GLY A 100 -11.69 4.37 17.39
N ASN A 101 -11.45 5.25 16.42
CA ASN A 101 -11.96 5.04 15.06
C ASN A 101 -11.02 4.13 14.28
N ALA A 102 -11.59 3.14 13.59
CA ALA A 102 -10.81 2.17 12.82
C ALA A 102 -11.44 1.82 11.47
N ILE A 103 -10.60 1.26 10.60
CA ILE A 103 -10.95 0.66 9.31
C ILE A 103 -10.28 -0.70 9.23
N VAL A 104 -10.99 -1.72 8.71
CA VAL A 104 -10.39 -3.00 8.30
C VAL A 104 -10.68 -3.25 6.83
N ILE A 105 -9.64 -3.54 6.06
CA ILE A 105 -9.71 -3.87 4.63
C ILE A 105 -9.36 -5.34 4.44
N LYS A 106 -10.20 -6.09 3.72
CA LYS A 106 -9.92 -7.43 3.23
C LYS A 106 -9.24 -7.36 1.87
N HIS A 107 -8.09 -8.01 1.74
CA HIS A 107 -7.33 -8.07 0.50
C HIS A 107 -7.58 -9.37 -0.27
N ALA A 108 -7.28 -9.35 -1.58
CA ALA A 108 -7.53 -10.48 -2.47
C ALA A 108 -6.67 -11.72 -2.13
N ASN A 109 -5.50 -11.52 -1.50
CA ASN A 109 -4.62 -12.58 -1.02
C ASN A 109 -5.07 -13.21 0.31
N GLY A 110 -6.25 -12.84 0.83
CA GLY A 110 -6.80 -13.39 2.07
C GLY A 110 -6.30 -12.72 3.35
N THR A 111 -5.39 -11.75 3.28
CA THR A 111 -4.98 -10.98 4.45
C THR A 111 -5.91 -9.80 4.69
N PHE A 112 -5.82 -9.23 5.89
CA PHE A 112 -6.55 -8.03 6.27
C PHE A 112 -5.56 -6.97 6.78
N SER A 113 -5.88 -5.69 6.57
CA SER A 113 -5.15 -4.58 7.19
C SER A 113 -6.08 -3.76 8.07
N GLN A 114 -5.64 -3.43 9.28
CA GLN A 114 -6.34 -2.51 10.17
C GLN A 114 -5.59 -1.18 10.28
N TYR A 115 -6.37 -0.09 10.35
CA TYR A 115 -5.92 1.28 10.57
C TYR A 115 -6.73 1.84 11.73
N ALA A 116 -6.07 2.21 12.84
CA ALA A 116 -6.75 2.62 14.07
C ALA A 116 -6.25 3.97 14.60
N HIS A 117 -6.88 4.43 15.68
CA HIS A 117 -6.71 5.76 16.29
C HIS A 117 -7.00 6.93 15.34
N LEU A 118 -7.87 6.73 14.36
CA LEU A 118 -8.12 7.69 13.28
C LEU A 118 -8.90 8.92 13.78
N SER A 119 -8.54 10.11 13.29
CA SER A 119 -9.35 11.33 13.55
C SER A 119 -10.55 11.42 12.61
N ARG A 120 -10.43 10.84 11.40
CA ARG A 120 -11.47 10.83 10.38
C ARG A 120 -11.40 9.55 9.56
N VAL A 121 -12.57 9.00 9.25
CA VAL A 121 -12.77 7.86 8.34
C VAL A 121 -13.42 8.38 7.07
N ASP A 122 -12.82 8.10 5.91
CA ASP A 122 -13.27 8.62 4.60
C ASP A 122 -13.99 7.57 3.75
N VAL A 123 -14.08 6.33 4.24
CA VAL A 123 -14.61 5.17 3.53
C VAL A 123 -15.70 4.46 4.33
N LYS A 124 -16.50 3.65 3.66
CA LYS A 124 -17.60 2.88 4.27
C LYS A 124 -17.45 1.38 3.99
N VAL A 125 -18.08 0.57 4.84
CA VAL A 125 -18.15 -0.89 4.63
C VAL A 125 -18.73 -1.21 3.25
N GLY A 126 -18.15 -2.21 2.58
CA GLY A 126 -18.47 -2.62 1.21
C GLY A 126 -17.75 -1.83 0.12
N GLN A 127 -17.07 -0.72 0.45
CA GLN A 127 -16.32 0.06 -0.53
C GLN A 127 -15.05 -0.68 -0.97
N ILE A 128 -14.82 -0.74 -2.29
CA ILE A 128 -13.55 -1.17 -2.87
C ILE A 128 -12.58 0.01 -2.84
N VAL A 129 -11.35 -0.24 -2.42
CA VAL A 129 -10.27 0.74 -2.37
C VAL A 129 -9.04 0.22 -3.10
N GLU A 130 -8.29 1.13 -3.70
CA GLU A 130 -7.06 0.82 -4.42
C GLU A 130 -5.83 0.99 -3.51
N THR A 131 -4.73 0.31 -3.84
CA THR A 131 -3.44 0.53 -3.18
C THR A 131 -3.07 2.02 -3.23
N GLY A 132 -2.73 2.61 -2.09
CA GLY A 132 -2.34 4.01 -1.99
C GLY A 132 -3.51 5.02 -2.01
N GLN A 133 -4.75 4.56 -2.16
CA GLN A 133 -5.93 5.41 -2.03
C GLN A 133 -6.03 5.96 -0.62
N ARG A 134 -6.32 7.27 -0.45
CA ARG A 134 -6.61 7.84 0.86
C ARG A 134 -7.91 7.25 1.42
N ILE A 135 -7.84 6.75 2.65
CA ILE A 135 -8.98 6.14 3.34
C ILE A 135 -9.35 6.84 4.65
N ALA A 136 -8.44 7.65 5.21
CA ALA A 136 -8.61 8.27 6.51
C ALA A 136 -7.58 9.37 6.77
N LEU A 137 -7.73 10.01 7.94
CA LEU A 137 -6.71 10.84 8.57
C LEU A 137 -6.28 10.23 9.92
N SER A 138 -4.98 10.23 10.20
CA SER A 138 -4.44 9.79 11.50
C SER A 138 -4.97 10.65 12.65
N GLY A 139 -4.95 10.14 13.86
CA GLY A 139 -5.55 10.82 15.00
C GLY A 139 -4.88 10.47 16.32
N ASN A 140 -5.69 10.47 17.37
CA ASN A 140 -5.33 10.11 18.74
C ASN A 140 -6.57 9.61 19.49
N THR A 141 -7.49 8.93 18.80
CA THR A 141 -8.77 8.48 19.40
C THR A 141 -8.61 7.12 20.08
N GLY A 142 -9.41 6.84 21.11
CA GLY A 142 -9.32 5.56 21.84
C GLY A 142 -8.24 5.60 22.91
N ASN A 143 -7.64 4.45 23.22
CA ASN A 143 -6.56 4.34 24.19
C ASN A 143 -5.21 4.60 23.49
N SER A 144 -4.80 5.86 23.43
CA SER A 144 -3.57 6.31 22.77
C SER A 144 -2.86 7.35 23.62
N SER A 145 -1.53 7.24 23.75
CA SER A 145 -0.69 8.16 24.54
C SER A 145 -0.23 9.40 23.77
N GLY A 146 -0.44 9.43 22.46
CA GLY A 146 -0.12 10.57 21.60
C GLY A 146 -0.42 10.31 20.13
N PRO A 147 -0.44 11.34 19.27
CA PRO A 147 -0.80 11.18 17.87
C PRO A 147 0.03 10.15 17.11
N HIS A 148 -0.64 9.15 16.53
CA HIS A 148 -0.03 8.13 15.69
C HIS A 148 -1.07 7.43 14.82
N LEU A 149 -0.60 6.57 13.92
CA LEU A 149 -1.41 5.54 13.27
C LEU A 149 -1.00 4.19 13.86
N HIS A 150 -1.96 3.47 14.43
CA HIS A 150 -1.77 2.05 14.75
C HIS A 150 -2.18 1.22 13.54
N PHE A 151 -1.28 0.35 13.10
CA PHE A 151 -1.45 -0.46 11.89
C PHE A 151 -1.22 -1.93 12.18
N GLU A 152 -2.15 -2.78 11.72
CA GLU A 152 -2.03 -4.23 11.83
C GLU A 152 -2.15 -4.89 10.46
N ILE A 153 -1.47 -6.02 10.30
CA ILE A 153 -1.78 -7.04 9.30
C ILE A 153 -2.38 -8.22 10.04
N ARG A 154 -3.46 -8.79 9.51
CA ARG A 154 -4.24 -9.84 10.14
C ARG A 154 -4.54 -11.01 9.19
N THR A 155 -4.78 -12.18 9.77
CA THR A 155 -5.24 -13.39 9.06
C THR A 155 -6.76 -13.56 9.06
N SER A 156 -7.48 -12.81 9.91
CA SER A 156 -8.94 -12.72 9.94
C SER A 156 -9.40 -11.25 10.06
N PRO A 157 -10.69 -10.91 9.90
CA PRO A 157 -11.14 -9.53 10.05
C PRO A 157 -11.12 -9.02 11.51
N ASP A 158 -10.92 -9.91 12.48
CA ASP A 158 -11.15 -9.63 13.89
C ASP A 158 -9.86 -9.57 14.70
N TYR A 159 -9.96 -8.87 15.83
CA TYR A 159 -8.90 -8.78 16.83
C TYR A 159 -8.32 -10.15 17.22
N GLY A 160 -7.02 -10.18 17.53
CA GLY A 160 -6.31 -11.39 17.97
C GLY A 160 -5.70 -12.23 16.84
N SER A 161 -5.92 -11.84 15.58
CA SER A 161 -5.37 -12.53 14.39
C SER A 161 -4.16 -11.79 13.78
N ALA A 162 -3.60 -10.82 14.49
CA ALA A 162 -2.53 -9.97 13.99
C ALA A 162 -1.19 -10.71 13.87
N VAL A 163 -0.44 -10.36 12.82
CA VAL A 163 0.93 -10.80 12.56
C VAL A 163 1.83 -9.58 12.44
N ASP A 164 3.15 -9.77 12.54
CA ASP A 164 4.13 -8.68 12.46
C ASP A 164 3.96 -7.86 11.16
N PRO A 165 3.48 -6.61 11.26
CA PRO A 165 3.21 -5.78 10.08
C PRO A 165 4.49 -5.33 9.37
N VAL A 166 5.58 -5.10 10.13
CA VAL A 166 6.86 -4.65 9.57
C VAL A 166 7.52 -5.76 8.79
N ALA A 167 7.58 -6.97 9.35
CA ALA A 167 8.10 -8.14 8.66
C ALA A 167 7.28 -8.44 7.40
N PHE A 168 5.95 -8.37 7.48
CA PHE A 168 5.06 -8.56 6.34
C PHE A 168 5.32 -7.54 5.22
N LEU A 169 5.35 -6.23 5.55
CA LEU A 169 5.55 -5.17 4.57
C LEU A 169 6.93 -5.27 3.91
N ARG A 170 7.99 -5.57 4.67
CA ARG A 170 9.34 -5.78 4.13
C ARG A 170 9.41 -6.97 3.18
N ALA A 171 8.73 -8.08 3.50
CA ALA A 171 8.63 -9.24 2.60
C ALA A 171 7.87 -8.93 1.30
N LYS A 172 7.07 -7.86 1.27
CA LYS A 172 6.40 -7.33 0.06
C LYS A 172 7.19 -6.23 -0.64
N GLY A 173 8.44 -5.99 -0.23
CA GLY A 173 9.32 -4.98 -0.84
C GLY A 173 9.03 -3.55 -0.39
N VAL A 174 8.25 -3.36 0.68
CA VAL A 174 7.98 -2.03 1.25
C VAL A 174 9.04 -1.71 2.28
N THR A 175 9.69 -0.56 2.11
CA THR A 175 10.59 -0.02 3.14
C THR A 175 9.75 0.67 4.20
N VAL A 176 9.78 0.11 5.43
CA VAL A 176 9.18 0.73 6.61
C VAL A 176 10.09 0.83 7.81
#